data_AF-A0A426YXG6-F1
#
_entry.id   AF-A0A426YXG6-F1
#
_cell.length_a   1.000
_cell.length_b   1.000
_cell.length_c   1.000
_cell.angle_alpha   90.00
_cell.angle_beta   90.00
_cell.angle_gamma   90.00
#
_symmetry.space_group_name_H-M   'P 1'
#
loop_
_entity.id
_entity.type
_entity.pdbx_description
1 polymer ?
#
loop_
_entity_poly.entity_id
_entity_poly.type
_entity_poly.pdbx_seq_one_letter_code
_entity_poly.pdbx_strand_id
1 'polypeptide(L)'
;MGISGAQQHHRHRHSSSPPRISRTPFPLITITLTLLLPAVAGDLCTLVYKGCANQTLSGSGAAYMQPLAALSSALTARAATAKFYKTTASSAGGGQPLLGLFQCRGDLSSSDCSACVGCVIPMWTSLCGPAAATRIQLNGCYALYQVSGFPQVSGTQMLYKACGSAGGGGGGFEVKRDTAFAQLQSGVAGGQGFYATNYASVYAMAQCEGDLSAGDCSECIAQAVQKSEVECGGASSGQVYLDKCYISYSYYANGVPHGGGGGGGGGGGGGGGK
;
A
#
# COMPACT_ATOMS: atom_id res chain seq x y z
N MET A 1 -22.73 -39.73 -82.07
CA MET A 1 -23.69 -40.85 -82.21
C MET A 1 -23.01 -42.15 -81.80
N GLY A 2 -23.65 -43.02 -81.03
CA GLY A 2 -23.17 -44.39 -80.81
C GLY A 2 -23.31 -44.88 -79.37
N ILE A 3 -24.39 -45.60 -79.12
CA ILE A 3 -24.85 -46.15 -77.85
C ILE A 3 -24.04 -47.41 -77.51
N SER A 4 -23.70 -47.65 -76.23
CA SER A 4 -23.56 -49.01 -75.71
C SER A 4 -23.83 -49.04 -74.21
N GLY A 5 -24.92 -49.71 -73.82
CA GLY A 5 -25.25 -49.98 -72.43
C GLY A 5 -24.76 -51.37 -72.00
N ALA A 6 -24.59 -51.56 -70.70
CA ALA A 6 -24.80 -52.85 -70.03
C ALA A 6 -24.82 -52.70 -68.49
N GLN A 7 -25.95 -53.13 -67.94
CA GLN A 7 -26.15 -53.97 -66.74
C GLN A 7 -25.82 -53.44 -65.32
N GLN A 8 -26.92 -53.22 -64.60
CA GLN A 8 -27.10 -53.27 -63.15
C GLN A 8 -26.68 -54.61 -62.53
N HIS A 9 -25.98 -54.53 -61.39
CA HIS A 9 -25.98 -55.57 -60.37
C HIS A 9 -26.68 -55.03 -59.10
N HIS A 10 -27.83 -55.63 -58.78
CA HIS A 10 -28.52 -55.46 -57.50
C HIS A 10 -27.73 -56.16 -56.38
N ARG A 11 -27.45 -55.43 -55.29
CA ARG A 11 -27.25 -56.04 -53.96
C ARG A 11 -28.16 -55.34 -52.95
N HIS A 12 -29.03 -56.13 -52.35
CA HIS A 12 -29.84 -55.76 -51.19
C HIS A 12 -28.94 -55.41 -50.00
N ARG A 13 -29.20 -54.27 -49.35
CA ARG A 13 -28.73 -54.01 -47.99
C ARG A 13 -29.91 -53.57 -47.12
N HIS A 14 -30.03 -54.29 -46.01
CA HIS A 14 -31.09 -54.18 -45.01
C HIS A 14 -31.15 -52.79 -44.38
N SER A 15 -32.38 -52.32 -44.24
CA SER A 15 -32.79 -51.16 -43.44
C SER A 15 -32.52 -51.41 -41.96
N SER A 16 -31.77 -50.51 -41.32
CA SER A 16 -31.71 -50.38 -39.86
C SER A 16 -31.60 -48.89 -39.53
N SER A 17 -32.71 -48.33 -39.03
CA SER A 17 -32.80 -46.93 -38.62
C SER A 17 -32.02 -46.71 -37.32
N PRO A 18 -31.18 -45.67 -37.21
CA PRO A 18 -30.52 -45.33 -35.94
C PRO A 18 -31.51 -44.67 -34.96
N PRO A 19 -31.31 -44.82 -33.63
CA PRO A 19 -32.19 -44.24 -32.64
C PRO A 19 -32.08 -42.71 -32.59
N ARG A 20 -33.22 -42.03 -32.38
CA ARG A 20 -33.28 -40.57 -32.16
C ARG A 20 -32.71 -40.24 -30.79
N ILE A 21 -31.60 -39.50 -30.75
CA ILE A 21 -31.07 -38.89 -29.53
C ILE A 21 -31.85 -37.60 -29.27
N SER A 22 -32.68 -37.60 -28.23
CA SER A 22 -33.36 -36.40 -27.72
C SER A 22 -32.35 -35.49 -27.05
N ARG A 23 -32.09 -34.31 -27.62
CA ARG A 23 -31.28 -33.25 -27.01
C ARG A 23 -32.19 -32.42 -26.09
N THR A 24 -32.13 -32.66 -24.79
CA THR A 24 -32.67 -31.73 -23.80
C THR A 24 -31.69 -30.56 -23.63
N PRO A 25 -32.14 -29.30 -23.66
CA PRO A 25 -31.27 -28.15 -23.43
C PRO A 25 -30.95 -28.06 -21.94
N PHE A 26 -29.68 -28.29 -21.57
CA PHE A 26 -29.19 -27.97 -20.23
C PHE A 26 -29.05 -26.43 -20.13
N PRO A 27 -29.72 -25.77 -19.17
CA PRO A 27 -29.53 -24.35 -18.95
C PRO A 27 -28.10 -24.07 -18.44
N LEU A 28 -27.32 -23.34 -19.23
CA LEU A 28 -26.02 -22.80 -18.83
C LEU A 28 -26.26 -21.70 -17.78
N ILE A 29 -26.13 -22.05 -16.50
CA ILE A 29 -26.06 -21.09 -15.41
C ILE A 29 -24.72 -20.35 -15.53
N THR A 30 -24.75 -19.14 -16.07
CA THR A 30 -23.61 -18.22 -16.01
C THR A 30 -23.52 -17.69 -14.59
N ILE A 31 -22.68 -18.31 -13.76
CA ILE A 31 -22.31 -17.77 -12.46
C ILE A 31 -21.40 -16.57 -12.73
N THR A 32 -21.98 -15.37 -12.83
CA THR A 32 -21.20 -14.13 -12.73
C THR A 32 -20.70 -14.03 -11.30
N LEU A 33 -19.47 -14.49 -11.06
CA LEU A 33 -18.76 -14.25 -9.81
C LEU A 33 -18.44 -12.75 -9.75
N THR A 34 -19.40 -11.96 -9.28
CA THR A 34 -19.16 -10.58 -8.86
C THR A 34 -18.17 -10.62 -7.70
N LEU A 35 -16.90 -10.37 -8.01
CA LEU A 35 -15.86 -10.15 -7.01
C LEU A 35 -16.30 -8.91 -6.21
N LEU A 36 -16.89 -9.10 -5.03
CA LEU A 36 -17.05 -8.02 -4.07
C LEU A 36 -15.63 -7.65 -3.63
N LEU A 37 -15.03 -6.66 -4.31
CA LEU A 37 -13.90 -5.94 -3.75
C LEU A 37 -14.41 -5.29 -2.46
N PRO A 38 -13.89 -5.67 -1.29
CA PRO A 38 -14.33 -5.05 -0.05
C PRO A 38 -13.96 -3.57 -0.10
N ALA A 39 -14.90 -2.70 0.28
CA ALA A 39 -14.76 -1.24 0.22
C ALA A 39 -13.52 -0.68 0.96
N VAL A 40 -12.87 -1.50 1.79
CA VAL A 40 -11.59 -1.20 2.46
C VAL A 40 -10.42 -0.95 1.49
N ALA A 41 -10.44 -1.53 0.30
CA ALA A 41 -9.37 -1.32 -0.68
C ALA A 41 -9.33 0.13 -1.21
N GLY A 42 -10.47 0.83 -1.24
CA GLY A 42 -10.55 2.18 -1.79
C GLY A 42 -9.74 3.21 -1.01
N ASP A 43 -9.85 3.18 0.33
CA ASP A 43 -9.12 4.14 1.18
C ASP A 43 -7.62 3.82 1.21
N LEU A 44 -7.23 2.55 1.40
CA LEU A 44 -5.82 2.15 1.48
C LEU A 44 -5.01 2.50 0.23
N CYS A 45 -5.64 2.43 -0.95
CA CYS A 45 -5.01 2.67 -2.23
C CYS A 45 -5.05 4.14 -2.67
N THR A 46 -5.60 5.04 -1.86
CA THR A 46 -5.66 6.48 -2.17
C THR A 46 -4.26 7.09 -2.14
N LEU A 47 -3.91 7.81 -3.21
CA LEU A 47 -2.63 8.49 -3.35
C LEU A 47 -2.52 9.66 -2.37
N VAL A 48 -1.46 9.67 -1.58
CA VAL A 48 -1.08 10.81 -0.73
C VAL A 48 -0.13 11.72 -1.50
N TYR A 49 1.01 11.18 -1.98
CA TYR A 49 1.96 11.90 -2.82
C TYR A 49 2.82 10.96 -3.64
N LYS A 50 3.49 11.52 -4.67
CA LYS A 50 4.49 10.84 -5.47
C LYS A 50 5.78 11.65 -5.54
N GLY A 51 6.91 10.96 -5.58
CA GLY A 51 8.22 11.50 -5.94
C GLY A 51 8.76 10.71 -7.13
N CYS A 52 9.16 11.39 -8.19
CA CYS A 52 9.79 10.79 -9.37
C CYS A 52 11.14 11.47 -9.57
N ALA A 53 12.19 10.68 -9.83
CA ALA A 53 13.48 11.24 -10.23
C ALA A 53 13.39 11.95 -11.58
N ASN A 54 14.17 13.02 -11.76
CA ASN A 54 14.31 13.70 -13.04
C ASN A 54 15.16 12.88 -14.03
N GLN A 55 16.04 12.03 -13.50
CA GLN A 55 16.83 11.10 -14.30
C GLN A 55 15.97 9.90 -14.70
N THR A 56 16.24 9.34 -15.88
CA THR A 56 15.57 8.13 -16.36
C THR A 56 16.48 6.91 -16.24
N LEU A 57 15.86 5.73 -16.21
CA LEU A 57 16.58 4.46 -16.30
C LEU A 57 17.39 4.43 -17.61
N SER A 58 18.67 4.13 -17.50
CA SER A 58 19.58 4.05 -18.65
C SER A 58 19.56 2.64 -19.27
N GLY A 59 19.51 2.55 -20.60
CA GLY A 59 19.52 1.28 -21.35
C GLY A 59 18.30 1.09 -22.27
N SER A 60 18.22 -0.07 -22.94
CA SER A 60 17.03 -0.45 -23.69
C SER A 60 15.86 -0.75 -22.75
N GLY A 61 14.61 -0.66 -23.23
CA GLY A 61 13.41 -0.96 -22.44
C GLY A 61 13.50 -2.26 -21.64
N ALA A 62 14.05 -3.31 -22.27
CA ALA A 62 14.24 -4.62 -21.66
C ALA A 62 15.23 -4.63 -20.48
N ALA A 63 16.25 -3.78 -20.49
CA ALA A 63 17.32 -3.76 -19.49
C ALA A 63 16.84 -3.32 -18.10
N TYR A 64 15.82 -2.47 -18.02
CA TYR A 64 15.24 -2.03 -16.75
C TYR A 64 13.89 -2.70 -16.44
N MET A 65 13.13 -3.12 -17.44
CA MET A 65 11.86 -3.82 -17.23
C MET A 65 12.03 -5.15 -16.49
N GLN A 66 13.11 -5.89 -16.79
CA GLN A 66 13.39 -7.16 -16.11
C GLN A 66 13.67 -7.02 -14.60
N PRO A 67 14.64 -6.20 -14.15
CA PRO A 67 14.89 -6.04 -12.72
C PRO A 67 13.68 -5.39 -12.01
N LEU A 68 12.94 -4.49 -12.66
CA LEU A 68 11.74 -3.90 -12.07
C LEU A 68 10.62 -4.94 -11.90
N ALA A 69 10.41 -5.83 -12.86
CA ALA A 69 9.43 -6.92 -12.75
C ALA A 69 9.81 -7.92 -11.65
N ALA A 70 11.10 -8.29 -11.56
CA ALA A 70 11.61 -9.15 -10.50
C ALA A 70 11.45 -8.50 -9.12
N LEU A 71 11.78 -7.21 -8.99
CA LEU A 71 11.60 -6.43 -7.77
C LEU A 71 10.11 -6.37 -7.37
N SER A 72 9.25 -6.01 -8.32
CA SER A 72 7.79 -5.93 -8.12
C SER A 72 7.21 -7.24 -7.61
N SER A 73 7.61 -8.38 -8.21
CA SER A 73 7.21 -9.71 -7.77
C SER A 73 7.69 -10.03 -6.36
N ALA A 74 8.98 -9.77 -6.07
CA ALA A 74 9.56 -10.04 -4.75
C ALA A 74 8.90 -9.23 -3.62
N LEU A 75 8.63 -7.94 -3.86
CA LEU A 75 7.96 -7.06 -2.91
C LEU A 75 6.50 -7.49 -2.69
N THR A 76 5.77 -7.76 -3.78
CA THR A 76 4.36 -8.21 -3.71
C THR A 76 4.23 -9.53 -2.97
N ALA A 77 5.10 -10.51 -3.24
CA ALA A 77 5.10 -11.79 -2.55
C ALA A 77 5.40 -11.63 -1.05
N ARG A 78 6.30 -10.71 -0.69
CA ARG A 78 6.69 -10.52 0.71
C ARG A 78 5.65 -9.76 1.54
N ALA A 79 4.80 -8.96 0.92
CA ALA A 79 3.70 -8.27 1.59
C ALA A 79 2.70 -9.22 2.29
N ALA A 80 2.66 -10.49 1.87
CA ALA A 80 1.84 -11.52 2.50
C ALA A 80 2.27 -11.86 3.94
N THR A 81 3.55 -11.64 4.28
CA THR A 81 4.12 -12.07 5.57
C THR A 81 4.91 -11.00 6.31
N ALA A 82 5.16 -9.85 5.70
CA ALA A 82 5.88 -8.74 6.33
C ALA A 82 5.22 -7.40 6.03
N LYS A 83 5.34 -6.45 6.97
CA LYS A 83 4.90 -5.06 6.79
C LYS A 83 6.00 -4.14 6.27
N PHE A 84 7.24 -4.61 6.28
CA PHE A 84 8.40 -3.93 5.70
C PHE A 84 9.28 -4.97 5.02
N TYR A 85 9.79 -4.62 3.84
CA TYR A 85 10.82 -5.42 3.19
C TYR A 85 11.62 -4.53 2.25
N LYS A 86 12.94 -4.67 2.32
CA LYS A 86 13.90 -4.01 1.43
C LYS A 86 14.73 -5.09 0.75
N THR A 87 14.90 -4.99 -0.56
CA THR A 87 15.66 -5.97 -1.34
C THR A 87 16.26 -5.32 -2.57
N THR A 88 17.23 -6.00 -3.19
CA THR A 88 17.83 -5.59 -4.45
C THR A 88 17.51 -6.64 -5.51
N ALA A 89 16.98 -6.20 -6.64
CA ALA A 89 16.75 -7.06 -7.80
C ALA A 89 17.77 -6.75 -8.89
N SER A 90 18.34 -7.80 -9.47
CA SER A 90 19.26 -7.72 -10.61
C SER A 90 18.70 -8.51 -11.79
N SER A 91 19.14 -8.21 -13.01
CA SER A 91 18.83 -9.03 -14.18
C SER A 91 19.97 -10.00 -14.49
N ALA A 92 19.62 -11.23 -14.89
CA ALA A 92 20.56 -12.24 -15.37
C ALA A 92 21.33 -11.81 -16.64
N GLY A 93 20.89 -10.75 -17.34
CA GLY A 93 21.49 -10.24 -18.59
C GLY A 93 22.34 -8.98 -18.45
N GLY A 94 22.68 -8.51 -17.25
CA GLY A 94 23.57 -7.36 -17.05
C GLY A 94 22.90 -5.98 -16.97
N GLY A 95 21.69 -5.89 -16.42
CA GLY A 95 21.01 -4.61 -16.13
C GLY A 95 21.44 -3.96 -14.81
N GLN A 96 21.23 -2.65 -14.67
CA GLN A 96 21.51 -1.93 -13.42
C GLN A 96 20.66 -2.50 -12.27
N PRO A 97 21.27 -2.89 -11.14
CA PRO A 97 20.52 -3.41 -10.00
C PRO A 97 19.62 -2.33 -9.41
N LEU A 98 18.37 -2.70 -9.13
CA LEU A 98 17.38 -1.83 -8.50
C LEU A 98 17.24 -2.21 -7.04
N LEU A 99 17.47 -1.25 -6.16
CA LEU A 99 17.04 -1.33 -4.77
C LEU A 99 15.54 -0.99 -4.73
N GLY A 100 14.76 -1.73 -3.96
CA GLY A 100 13.41 -1.33 -3.64
C GLY A 100 12.94 -1.81 -2.30
N LEU A 101 11.88 -1.17 -1.84
CA LEU A 101 11.25 -1.49 -0.58
C LEU A 101 9.75 -1.21 -0.63
N PHE A 102 9.01 -1.84 0.28
CA PHE A 102 7.70 -1.36 0.69
C PHE A 102 7.64 -1.24 2.21
N GLN A 103 6.74 -0.37 2.67
CA GLN A 103 6.35 -0.25 4.07
C GLN A 103 4.84 -0.08 4.13
N CYS A 104 4.15 -1.05 4.70
CA CYS A 104 2.75 -0.96 5.08
C CYS A 104 2.59 -0.20 6.39
N ARG A 105 1.43 0.42 6.57
CA ARG A 105 1.03 1.02 7.84
C ARG A 105 0.95 -0.04 8.93
N GLY A 106 1.44 0.29 10.13
CA GLY A 106 1.73 -0.70 11.16
C GLY A 106 0.51 -1.36 11.80
N ASP A 107 -0.67 -0.77 11.67
CA ASP A 107 -1.96 -1.29 12.14
C ASP A 107 -2.65 -2.25 11.15
N LEU A 108 -2.19 -2.32 9.89
CA LEU A 108 -2.87 -3.11 8.85
C LEU A 108 -2.74 -4.62 9.08
N SER A 109 -3.79 -5.37 8.72
CA SER A 109 -3.70 -6.83 8.59
C SER A 109 -2.76 -7.23 7.45
N SER A 110 -2.28 -8.48 7.43
CA SER A 110 -1.44 -8.97 6.33
C SER A 110 -2.16 -8.92 4.97
N SER A 111 -3.48 -9.13 4.94
CA SER A 111 -4.30 -9.00 3.74
C SER A 111 -4.40 -7.56 3.26
N ASP A 112 -4.61 -6.60 4.16
CA ASP A 112 -4.70 -5.17 3.81
C ASP A 112 -3.34 -4.63 3.35
N CYS A 113 -2.25 -5.07 3.99
CA CYS A 113 -0.89 -4.77 3.56
C CYS A 113 -0.64 -5.31 2.14
N SER A 114 -0.98 -6.57 1.88
CA SER A 114 -0.86 -7.18 0.55
C SER A 114 -1.68 -6.44 -0.50
N ALA A 115 -2.91 -6.06 -0.17
CA ALA A 115 -3.78 -5.29 -1.07
C ALA A 115 -3.19 -3.91 -1.37
N CYS A 116 -2.69 -3.18 -0.37
CA CYS A 116 -2.06 -1.89 -0.59
C CYS A 116 -0.79 -2.01 -1.44
N VAL A 117 0.06 -3.01 -1.17
CA VAL A 117 1.27 -3.24 -1.98
C VAL A 117 0.89 -3.59 -3.43
N GLY A 118 -0.17 -4.37 -3.61
CA GLY A 118 -0.75 -4.65 -4.94
C GLY A 118 -1.25 -3.41 -5.68
N CYS A 119 -1.68 -2.38 -4.97
CA CYS A 119 -2.05 -1.08 -5.55
C CYS A 119 -0.83 -0.21 -5.89
N VAL A 120 0.14 -0.09 -4.98
CA VAL A 120 1.23 0.89 -5.11
C VAL A 120 2.28 0.48 -6.16
N ILE A 121 2.56 -0.81 -6.32
CA ILE A 121 3.61 -1.29 -7.22
C ILE A 121 3.30 -0.97 -8.70
N PRO A 122 2.07 -1.21 -9.22
CA PRO A 122 1.69 -0.76 -10.57
C PRO A 122 1.75 0.76 -10.77
N MET A 123 1.61 1.55 -9.70
CA MET A 123 1.61 3.02 -9.78
C MET A 123 2.99 3.61 -10.08
N TRP A 124 4.07 2.86 -9.85
CA TRP A 124 5.43 3.28 -10.18
C TRP A 124 5.57 3.73 -11.64
N THR A 125 5.16 2.89 -12.58
CA THR A 125 5.29 3.22 -14.01
C THR A 125 4.14 4.09 -14.50
N SER A 126 2.93 3.94 -13.95
CA SER A 126 1.78 4.74 -14.39
C SER A 126 1.88 6.22 -13.98
N LEU A 127 2.53 6.54 -12.85
CA LEU A 127 2.64 7.90 -12.33
C LEU A 127 4.00 8.55 -12.58
N CYS A 128 5.07 7.77 -12.75
CA CYS A 128 6.44 8.28 -12.90
C CYS A 128 7.15 7.83 -14.19
N GLY A 129 6.52 7.02 -15.05
CA GLY A 129 7.17 6.52 -16.26
C GLY A 129 8.48 5.77 -15.97
N PRO A 130 9.52 5.93 -16.80
CA PRO A 130 10.81 5.22 -16.64
C PRO A 130 11.81 5.98 -15.76
N ALA A 131 11.36 6.61 -14.68
CA ALA A 131 12.24 7.36 -13.76
C ALA A 131 13.30 6.46 -13.09
N ALA A 132 14.50 6.97 -12.84
CA ALA A 132 15.60 6.24 -12.21
C ALA A 132 15.34 5.92 -10.73
N ALA A 133 14.46 6.68 -10.09
CA ALA A 133 13.93 6.40 -8.76
C ALA A 133 12.49 6.89 -8.66
N THR A 134 11.68 6.19 -7.87
CA THR A 134 10.31 6.57 -7.58
C THR A 134 9.95 6.26 -6.14
N ARG A 135 9.08 7.08 -5.57
CA ARG A 135 8.43 6.86 -4.28
C ARG A 135 6.96 7.18 -4.44
N ILE A 136 6.08 6.22 -4.15
CA ILE A 136 4.64 6.44 -4.15
C ILE A 136 4.13 6.15 -2.75
N GLN A 137 3.48 7.14 -2.13
CA GLN A 137 2.85 7.02 -0.83
C GLN A 137 1.33 6.94 -1.01
N LEU A 138 0.73 5.87 -0.50
CA LEU A 138 -0.71 5.70 -0.35
C LEU A 138 -1.09 5.78 1.14
N ASN A 139 -2.39 5.84 1.45
CA ASN A 139 -2.87 5.86 2.84
C ASN A 139 -2.47 4.60 3.62
N GLY A 140 -2.39 3.44 2.95
CA GLY A 140 -2.08 2.17 3.59
C GLY A 140 -0.61 1.76 3.56
N CYS A 141 0.19 2.29 2.65
CA CYS A 141 1.57 1.85 2.44
C CYS A 141 2.31 2.81 1.52
N TYR A 142 3.63 2.69 1.47
CA TYR A 142 4.41 3.26 0.38
C TYR A 142 5.36 2.22 -0.21
N ALA A 143 5.75 2.44 -1.45
CA ALA A 143 6.80 1.68 -2.10
C ALA A 143 7.75 2.60 -2.85
N LEU A 144 9.03 2.24 -2.80
CA LEU A 144 10.10 2.96 -3.46
C LEU A 144 10.96 1.96 -4.25
N TYR A 145 11.40 2.39 -5.43
CA TYR A 145 12.56 1.79 -6.08
C TYR A 145 13.54 2.88 -6.51
N GLN A 146 14.80 2.51 -6.62
CA GLN A 146 15.85 3.36 -7.14
C GLN A 146 16.96 2.52 -7.78
N VAL A 147 17.64 3.10 -8.77
CA VAL A 147 18.92 2.57 -9.25
C VAL A 147 19.94 2.55 -8.11
N SER A 148 20.80 1.53 -8.11
CA SER A 148 21.89 1.46 -7.14
C SER A 148 22.81 2.68 -7.28
N GLY A 149 23.17 3.30 -6.14
CA GLY A 149 23.95 4.54 -6.12
C GLY A 149 23.15 5.82 -6.34
N PHE A 150 21.81 5.76 -6.39
CA PHE A 150 20.98 6.97 -6.44
C PHE A 150 21.29 7.90 -5.24
N PRO A 151 21.45 9.23 -5.44
CA PRO A 151 21.79 10.16 -4.38
C PRO A 151 20.82 10.07 -3.20
N GLN A 152 21.37 9.91 -1.99
CA GLN A 152 20.59 9.85 -0.77
C GLN A 152 20.45 11.26 -0.17
N VAL A 153 19.25 11.55 0.34
CA VAL A 153 18.97 12.76 1.11
C VAL A 153 19.04 12.47 2.60
N SER A 154 19.02 13.50 3.44
CA SER A 154 18.85 13.30 4.88
C SER A 154 17.55 12.55 5.15
N GLY A 155 17.56 11.59 6.08
CA GLY A 155 16.36 10.85 6.48
C GLY A 155 15.25 11.75 7.07
N THR A 156 15.62 12.96 7.50
CA THR A 156 14.72 13.98 8.05
C THR A 156 14.36 15.07 7.02
N GLN A 157 14.78 14.92 5.76
CA GLN A 157 14.33 15.81 4.70
C GLN A 157 12.81 15.69 4.53
N MET A 158 12.12 16.83 4.52
CA MET A 158 10.69 16.87 4.26
C MET A 158 10.41 16.56 2.79
N LEU A 159 9.56 15.57 2.54
CA LEU A 159 9.16 15.16 1.21
C LEU A 159 7.77 15.67 0.83
N TYR A 160 6.85 15.72 1.80
CA TYR A 160 5.48 16.14 1.57
C TYR A 160 4.83 16.65 2.86
N LYS A 161 3.90 17.60 2.71
CA LYS A 161 3.02 18.02 3.78
C LYS A 161 1.62 18.31 3.25
N ALA A 162 0.64 18.10 4.12
CA ALA A 162 -0.73 18.58 3.94
C ALA A 162 -1.26 19.06 5.29
N CYS A 163 -1.81 20.27 5.37
CA CYS A 163 -2.37 20.83 6.59
C CYS A 163 -3.84 21.15 6.36
N GLY A 164 -4.68 20.88 7.35
CA GLY A 164 -6.09 21.27 7.36
C GLY A 164 -6.29 22.76 7.64
N SER A 165 -7.54 23.16 7.80
CA SER A 165 -7.89 24.55 8.11
C SER A 165 -7.44 24.94 9.52
N ALA A 166 -6.89 26.16 9.65
CA ALA A 166 -6.60 26.76 10.95
C ALA A 166 -7.89 27.10 11.71
N GLY A 167 -7.86 27.03 13.04
CA GLY A 167 -8.98 27.43 13.90
C GLY A 167 -10.12 26.42 14.04
N GLY A 168 -9.99 25.22 13.44
CA GLY A 168 -11.01 24.16 13.53
C GLY A 168 -10.95 23.31 14.80
N GLY A 169 -9.91 23.44 15.64
CA GLY A 169 -9.63 22.55 16.76
C GLY A 169 -10.36 22.86 18.08
N GLY A 170 -11.10 23.98 18.15
CA GLY A 170 -11.69 24.46 19.40
C GLY A 170 -10.64 24.86 20.45
N GLY A 171 -11.10 25.21 21.66
CA GLY A 171 -10.22 25.66 22.74
C GLY A 171 -9.24 24.58 23.22
N GLY A 172 -7.97 24.96 23.38
CA GLY A 172 -6.90 24.10 23.88
C GLY A 172 -6.52 22.96 22.92
N PHE A 173 -6.79 23.12 21.63
CA PHE A 173 -6.44 22.15 20.61
C PHE A 173 -4.94 21.87 20.58
N GLU A 174 -4.13 22.93 20.58
CA GLU A 174 -2.68 22.86 20.49
C GLU A 174 -2.12 22.02 21.64
N VAL A 175 -2.59 22.26 22.87
CA VAL A 175 -2.19 21.47 24.05
C VAL A 175 -2.55 19.99 23.90
N LYS A 176 -3.74 19.68 23.37
CA LYS A 176 -4.16 18.28 23.13
C LYS A 176 -3.31 17.62 22.05
N ARG A 177 -3.03 18.33 20.96
CA ARG A 177 -2.19 17.86 19.86
C ARG A 177 -0.75 17.63 20.32
N ASP A 178 -0.16 18.59 21.03
CA ASP A 178 1.22 18.51 21.48
C ASP A 178 1.40 17.37 22.50
N THR A 179 0.38 17.12 23.33
CA THR A 179 0.35 15.94 24.20
C THR A 179 0.29 14.63 23.40
N ALA A 180 -0.53 14.58 22.35
CA ALA A 180 -0.56 13.41 21.45
C ALA A 180 0.80 13.20 20.76
N PHE A 181 1.46 14.27 20.30
CA PHE A 181 2.79 14.21 19.70
C PHE A 181 3.86 13.69 20.66
N ALA A 182 3.85 14.11 21.92
CA ALA A 182 4.75 13.58 22.94
C ALA A 182 4.55 12.06 23.12
N GLN A 183 3.30 11.59 23.10
CA GLN A 183 3.00 10.16 23.16
C GLN A 183 3.53 9.41 21.93
N LEU A 184 3.44 10.00 20.72
CA LEU A 184 4.02 9.40 19.51
C LEU A 184 5.52 9.13 19.64
N GLN A 185 6.28 10.11 20.12
CA GLN A 185 7.74 10.01 20.27
C GLN A 185 8.15 8.85 21.19
N SER A 186 7.44 8.67 22.31
CA SER A 186 7.67 7.54 23.22
C SER A 186 7.16 6.21 22.66
N GLY A 187 6.03 6.23 21.95
CA GLY A 187 5.33 5.04 21.50
C GLY A 187 6.06 4.32 20.37
N VAL A 188 6.67 5.04 19.43
CA VAL A 188 7.38 4.42 18.30
C VAL A 188 8.62 3.63 18.74
N ALA A 189 9.27 4.03 19.84
CA ALA A 189 10.43 3.33 20.38
C ALA A 189 10.07 1.92 20.91
N GLY A 190 8.87 1.74 21.46
CA GLY A 190 8.34 0.45 21.91
C GLY A 190 7.52 -0.30 20.85
N GLY A 191 6.95 0.41 19.89
CA GLY A 191 6.00 -0.08 18.89
C GLY A 191 6.61 -0.57 17.57
N GLN A 192 7.90 -0.92 17.55
CA GLN A 192 8.60 -1.34 16.31
C GLN A 192 8.47 -0.30 15.19
N GLY A 193 8.55 0.99 15.55
CA GLY A 193 8.49 2.09 14.60
C GLY A 193 7.09 2.51 14.15
N PHE A 194 6.00 1.96 14.70
CA PHE A 194 4.64 2.45 14.47
C PHE A 194 3.91 2.72 15.78
N TYR A 195 3.19 3.83 15.87
CA TYR A 195 2.35 4.12 17.01
C TYR A 195 1.16 5.01 16.62
N ALA A 196 -0.02 4.68 17.15
CA ALA A 196 -1.22 5.50 17.01
C ALA A 196 -1.83 5.71 18.39
N THR A 197 -2.33 6.92 18.66
CA THR A 197 -2.90 7.29 19.95
C THR A 197 -4.06 8.25 19.78
N ASN A 198 -4.90 8.28 20.82
CA ASN A 198 -5.95 9.27 20.98
C ASN A 198 -5.68 10.05 22.26
N TYR A 199 -5.60 11.37 22.14
CA TYR A 199 -5.60 12.25 23.29
C TYR A 199 -6.78 13.21 23.21
N ALA A 200 -7.77 12.98 24.07
CA ALA A 200 -9.07 13.66 24.04
C ALA A 200 -9.71 13.58 22.63
N SER A 201 -9.82 14.71 21.94
CA SER A 201 -10.41 14.84 20.61
C SER A 201 -9.40 14.81 19.45
N VAL A 202 -8.14 14.46 19.72
CA VAL A 202 -7.09 14.35 18.70
C VAL A 202 -6.69 12.89 18.52
N TYR A 203 -6.85 12.38 17.29
CA TYR A 203 -6.18 11.16 16.84
C TYR A 203 -4.83 11.55 16.25
N ALA A 204 -3.78 10.82 16.58
CA ALA A 204 -2.46 11.02 16.00
C ALA A 204 -1.76 9.68 15.73
N MET A 205 -0.91 9.66 14.70
CA MET A 205 -0.16 8.49 14.27
C MET A 205 1.24 8.89 13.86
N ALA A 206 2.21 8.02 14.14
CA ALA A 206 3.60 8.14 13.73
C ALA A 206 4.07 6.81 13.16
N GLN A 207 4.95 6.89 12.16
CA GLN A 207 5.62 5.71 11.65
C GLN A 207 7.00 6.02 11.08
N CYS A 208 7.95 5.14 11.37
CA CYS A 208 9.30 5.10 10.83
C CYS A 208 9.43 4.04 9.71
N GLU A 209 10.42 4.22 8.84
CA GLU A 209 10.89 3.15 7.95
C GLU A 209 11.45 2.00 8.79
N GLY A 210 11.09 0.77 8.43
CA GLY A 210 11.32 -0.42 9.26
C GLY A 210 12.78 -0.85 9.45
N ASP A 211 13.75 -0.16 8.84
CA ASP A 211 15.18 -0.41 9.05
C ASP A 211 15.87 0.62 9.94
N LEU A 212 15.14 1.61 10.48
CA LEU A 212 15.68 2.52 11.48
C LEU A 212 15.84 1.83 12.84
N SER A 213 16.89 2.21 13.56
CA SER A 213 17.00 1.87 14.98
C SER A 213 15.92 2.61 15.80
N ALA A 214 15.65 2.14 17.03
CA ALA A 214 14.69 2.82 17.90
C ALA A 214 15.07 4.28 18.20
N GLY A 215 16.38 4.56 18.32
CA GLY A 215 16.89 5.92 18.52
C GLY A 215 16.68 6.81 17.30
N ASP A 216 17.10 6.35 16.12
CA ASP A 216 16.95 7.10 14.86
C ASP A 216 15.47 7.33 14.52
N CYS A 217 14.63 6.34 14.84
CA CYS A 217 13.18 6.47 14.68
C CYS A 217 12.60 7.55 15.59
N SER A 218 12.95 7.55 16.89
CA SER A 218 12.49 8.58 17.83
C SER A 218 12.95 9.98 17.41
N GLU A 219 14.19 10.11 16.95
CA GLU A 219 14.73 11.38 16.44
C GLU A 219 14.02 11.83 15.16
N CYS A 220 13.74 10.92 14.22
CA CYS A 220 12.99 11.25 13.01
C CYS A 220 11.58 11.75 13.35
N ILE A 221 10.87 11.09 14.26
CA ILE A 221 9.55 11.55 14.71
C ILE A 221 9.64 12.91 15.42
N ALA A 222 10.67 13.15 16.24
CA ALA A 222 10.88 14.47 16.84
C ALA A 222 11.04 15.57 15.78
N GLN A 223 11.79 15.31 14.72
CA GLN A 223 11.95 16.24 13.59
C GLN A 223 10.64 16.43 12.82
N ALA A 224 9.84 15.38 12.65
CA ALA A 224 8.53 15.47 12.01
C ALA A 224 7.54 16.32 12.83
N VAL A 225 7.58 16.21 14.18
CA VAL A 225 6.81 17.05 15.10
C VAL A 225 7.20 18.52 14.97
N GLN A 226 8.48 18.85 15.06
CA GLN A 226 8.97 20.22 14.89
C GLN A 226 8.56 20.82 13.54
N LYS A 227 8.67 20.04 12.47
CA LYS A 227 8.24 20.45 11.13
C LYS A 227 6.72 20.66 11.06
N SER A 228 5.92 19.83 11.73
CA SER A 228 4.48 20.02 11.80
C SER A 228 4.09 21.32 12.52
N GLU A 229 4.77 21.66 13.61
CA GLU A 229 4.53 22.92 14.33
C GLU A 229 4.80 24.14 13.44
N VAL A 230 5.91 24.13 12.70
CA VAL A 230 6.29 25.22 11.79
C VAL A 230 5.37 25.30 10.58
N GLU A 231 5.06 24.16 9.96
CA GLU A 231 4.43 24.12 8.65
C GLU A 231 2.90 24.07 8.69
N CYS A 232 2.33 23.52 9.77
CA CYS A 232 0.89 23.35 9.95
C CYS A 232 0.33 24.21 11.10
N GLY A 233 1.15 24.84 11.94
CA GLY A 233 0.70 25.85 12.91
C GLY A 233 -0.51 25.38 13.72
N GLY A 234 -1.60 26.16 13.75
CA GLY A 234 -2.86 25.78 14.42
C GLY A 234 -3.86 24.96 13.58
N ALA A 235 -3.42 24.30 12.51
CA ALA A 235 -4.29 23.49 11.65
C ALA A 235 -4.88 22.31 12.43
N SER A 236 -6.18 22.08 12.30
CA SER A 236 -6.91 21.03 13.02
C SER A 236 -6.61 19.60 12.55
N SER A 237 -5.94 19.46 11.41
CA SER A 237 -5.38 18.20 10.93
C SER A 237 -4.08 18.46 10.18
N GLY A 238 -3.25 17.43 10.05
CA GLY A 238 -2.02 17.54 9.30
C GLY A 238 -1.38 16.20 9.03
N GLN A 239 -0.59 16.14 7.96
CA GLN A 239 0.28 15.03 7.60
C GLN A 239 1.63 15.60 7.20
N VAL A 240 2.71 15.14 7.82
CA VAL A 240 4.08 15.57 7.54
C VAL A 240 4.92 14.33 7.28
N TYR A 241 5.40 14.20 6.05
CA TYR A 241 6.21 13.08 5.59
C TYR A 241 7.64 13.53 5.39
N LEU A 242 8.55 12.92 6.15
CA LEU A 242 9.98 12.99 5.93
C LEU A 242 10.42 11.76 5.12
N ASP A 243 11.70 11.70 4.74
CA ASP A 243 12.21 10.58 3.95
C ASP A 243 12.08 9.24 4.70
N LYS A 244 12.38 9.22 6.00
CA LYS A 244 12.41 8.00 6.81
C LYS A 244 11.29 7.86 7.83
N CYS A 245 10.41 8.84 7.98
CA CYS A 245 9.27 8.74 8.88
C CYS A 245 8.16 9.72 8.53
N TYR A 246 6.99 9.57 9.14
CA TYR A 246 5.91 10.55 9.04
C TYR A 246 5.11 10.63 10.33
N ILE A 247 4.39 11.76 10.49
CA ILE A 247 3.31 11.90 11.46
C ILE A 247 2.04 12.36 10.77
N SER A 248 0.90 11.97 11.32
CA SER A 248 -0.40 12.52 10.97
C SER A 248 -1.26 12.75 12.21
N TYR A 249 -2.16 13.72 12.13
CA TYR A 249 -3.10 14.00 13.21
C TYR A 249 -4.39 14.60 12.66
N SER A 250 -5.48 14.36 13.36
CA SER A 250 -6.81 14.89 13.04
C SER A 250 -7.61 15.17 14.30
N TYR A 251 -8.20 16.35 14.35
CA TYR A 251 -9.16 16.74 15.37
C TYR A 251 -10.58 16.26 15.04
N TYR A 252 -11.28 15.75 16.04
CA TYR A 252 -12.67 15.33 15.95
C TYR A 252 -13.52 16.08 16.99
N ALA A 253 -14.38 16.98 16.52
CA ALA A 253 -15.21 17.81 17.39
C ALA A 253 -16.09 17.01 18.37
N ASN A 254 -16.54 15.81 17.95
CA ASN A 254 -17.40 14.93 18.75
C ASN A 254 -16.61 13.79 19.43
N GLY A 255 -15.29 13.94 19.57
CA GLY A 255 -14.40 12.88 20.04
C GLY A 255 -13.98 11.92 18.93
N VAL A 256 -12.86 11.22 19.13
CA VAL A 256 -12.35 10.28 18.14
C VAL A 256 -13.32 9.09 18.01
N PRO A 257 -13.75 8.72 16.79
CA PRO A 257 -14.62 7.56 16.60
C PRO A 257 -13.96 6.28 17.14
N HIS A 258 -14.64 5.58 18.04
CA HIS A 258 -14.19 4.28 18.53
C HIS A 258 -14.76 3.20 17.61
N GLY A 259 -14.14 3.00 16.44
CA GLY A 259 -14.48 1.91 15.53
C GLY A 259 -13.98 0.57 16.06
N GLY A 260 -14.90 -0.35 16.38
CA GLY A 260 -14.61 -1.64 17.02
C GLY A 260 -13.66 -2.54 16.23
N GLY A 261 -12.60 -3.00 16.90
CA GLY A 261 -11.61 -3.92 16.34
C GLY A 261 -10.41 -4.19 17.25
N GLY A 262 -10.65 -4.76 18.44
CA GLY A 262 -9.69 -5.67 19.10
C GLY A 262 -8.51 -5.09 19.90
N GLY A 263 -8.66 -5.07 21.23
CA GLY A 263 -7.60 -5.50 22.16
C GLY A 263 -6.60 -4.44 22.63
N GLY A 264 -6.90 -3.80 23.75
CA GLY A 264 -5.91 -3.04 24.53
C GLY A 264 -6.43 -2.80 25.94
N GLY A 265 -6.15 -3.75 26.84
CA GLY A 265 -6.59 -3.70 28.23
C GLY A 265 -6.01 -2.50 28.99
N GLY A 266 -6.90 -1.71 29.60
CA GLY A 266 -6.55 -0.76 30.65
C GLY A 266 -6.99 -1.33 31.99
N GLY A 267 -6.05 -1.92 32.73
CA GLY A 267 -6.27 -2.41 34.09
C GLY A 267 -6.64 -1.25 35.01
N GLY A 268 -7.83 -1.33 35.61
CA GLY A 268 -8.23 -0.47 36.71
C GLY A 268 -7.48 -0.85 37.98
N GLY A 269 -6.52 -0.01 38.38
CA GLY A 269 -5.91 -0.08 39.71
C GLY A 269 -6.91 0.37 40.77
N GLY A 270 -7.55 -0.58 41.43
CA GLY A 270 -8.30 -0.35 42.67
C GLY A 270 -7.32 -0.21 43.83
N GLY A 271 -7.26 0.98 44.44
CA GLY A 271 -6.60 1.23 45.71
C GLY A 271 -7.63 1.73 46.72
N GLY A 272 -8.21 0.81 47.48
CA GLY A 272 -9.02 1.10 48.66
C GLY A 272 -8.26 0.75 49.93
N GLY A 273 -8.45 1.55 50.99
CA GLY A 273 -8.08 1.17 52.36
C GLY A 273 -7.55 2.32 53.21
N LYS A 274 -8.47 3.06 53.84
CA LYS A 274 -8.33 3.41 55.25
C LYS A 274 -9.19 2.44 56.05
#